data_AF-A0A961YEH9-F1
#
_entry.id   AF-A0A961YEH9-F1
#
_cell.length_a   1.000
_cell.length_b   1.000
_cell.length_c   1.000
_cell.angle_alpha   90.00
_cell.angle_beta   90.00
_cell.angle_gamma   90.00
#
_symmetry.space_group_name_H-M   'P 1'
#
loop_
_entity.id
_entity.type
_entity.pdbx_description
1 polymer ?
#
loop_
_entity_poly.entity_id
_entity_poly.type
_entity_poly.pdbx_seq_one_letter_code
_entity_poly.pdbx_strand_id
1 'polypeptide(L)'
;VARAHRWKRLLERGEFASVADLAAAEKINESYVCRVLRLTLLAPDVVEAILDGRQPPELQMDVLLEPFPVEWERQRRQFRLLS
;
A
#
# COMPACT_ATOMS: atom_id res chain seq x y z
N VAL A 1 5.18 -2.06 -0.75
CA VAL A 1 5.02 -0.59 -0.90
C VAL A 1 5.50 -0.07 -2.26
N ALA A 2 6.72 -0.37 -2.73
CA ALA A 2 7.24 0.13 -4.02
C ALA A 2 6.30 -0.10 -5.23
N ARG A 3 5.71 -1.30 -5.36
CA ARG A 3 4.75 -1.63 -6.44
C ARG A 3 3.51 -0.74 -6.42
N ALA A 4 3.00 -0.41 -5.23
CA ALA A 4 1.84 0.46 -5.06
C ALA A 4 2.12 1.86 -5.63
N HIS A 5 3.27 2.44 -5.29
CA HIS A 5 3.68 3.75 -5.84
C HIS A 5 3.97 3.70 -7.33
N ARG A 6 4.54 2.60 -7.85
CA ARG A 6 4.71 2.41 -9.30
C ARG A 6 3.35 2.45 -10.00
N TRP A 7 2.40 1.64 -9.56
CA TRP A 7 1.06 1.57 -10.15
C TRP A 7 0.31 2.90 -10.05
N LYS A 8 0.37 3.58 -8.91
CA LYS A 8 -0.17 4.94 -8.76
C LYS A 8 0.38 5.90 -9.81
N ARG A 9 1.70 5.90 -10.05
CA ARG A 9 2.32 6.74 -11.08
C ARG A 9 1.85 6.40 -12.50
N LEU A 10 1.70 5.12 -12.83
CA LEU A 10 1.23 4.71 -14.16
C LEU A 10 -0.20 5.20 -14.40
N LEU A 11 -1.06 5.12 -13.38
CA LEU A 11 -2.42 5.64 -13.43
C LEU A 11 -2.44 7.18 -13.51
N GLU A 12 -1.66 7.87 -12.69
CA GLU A 12 -1.55 9.34 -12.69
C GLU A 12 -1.01 9.91 -14.01
N ARG A 13 -0.17 9.14 -14.72
CA ARG A 13 0.35 9.48 -16.04
C ARG A 13 -0.61 9.15 -17.18
N GLY A 14 -1.72 8.47 -16.90
CA GLY A 14 -2.65 8.00 -17.91
C GLY A 14 -2.11 6.86 -18.78
N GLU A 15 -1.03 6.18 -18.37
CA GLU A 15 -0.52 4.98 -19.06
C GLU A 15 -1.52 3.83 -18.98
N PHE A 16 -2.37 3.82 -17.95
CA PHE A 16 -3.58 3.03 -17.85
C PHE A 16 -4.77 3.95 -17.54
N ALA A 17 -5.91 3.73 -18.22
CA ALA A 17 -7.09 4.56 -18.05
C ALA A 17 -7.87 4.24 -16.76
N SER A 18 -7.73 3.02 -16.23
CA SER A 18 -8.41 2.57 -15.03
C SER A 18 -7.63 1.50 -14.25
N VAL A 19 -8.09 1.23 -13.03
CA VAL A 19 -7.58 0.11 -12.23
C VAL A 19 -7.87 -1.23 -12.92
N ALA A 20 -9.00 -1.36 -13.60
CA ALA A 20 -9.36 -2.56 -14.36
C ALA A 20 -8.36 -2.82 -15.51
N ASP A 21 -7.95 -1.78 -16.25
CA ASP A 21 -6.96 -1.90 -17.32
C ASP A 21 -5.60 -2.34 -16.79
N LEU A 22 -5.17 -1.73 -15.68
CA LEU A 22 -3.93 -2.10 -15.00
C LEU A 22 -3.99 -3.56 -14.50
N ALA A 23 -5.12 -3.98 -13.93
CA ALA A 23 -5.32 -5.34 -13.44
C ALA A 23 -5.24 -6.36 -14.57
N ALA A 24 -5.87 -6.08 -15.72
CA ALA A 24 -5.80 -6.90 -16.91
C ALA A 24 -4.37 -7.01 -17.45
N ALA A 25 -3.63 -5.91 -17.52
CA ALA A 25 -2.24 -5.88 -17.99
C ALA A 25 -1.28 -6.64 -17.06
N GLU A 26 -1.46 -6.51 -15.74
CA GLU A 26 -0.66 -7.21 -14.73
C GLU A 26 -1.15 -8.66 -14.48
N LYS A 27 -2.23 -9.09 -15.16
CA LYS A 27 -2.85 -10.42 -15.06
C LYS A 27 -3.24 -10.81 -13.61
N ILE A 28 -3.80 -9.86 -12.89
CA ILE A 28 -4.22 -10.00 -11.50
C ILE A 28 -5.63 -9.47 -11.31
N ASN A 29 -6.29 -9.88 -10.21
CA ASN A 29 -7.63 -9.41 -9.91
C ASN A 29 -7.62 -7.91 -9.52
N GLU A 30 -8.60 -7.16 -9.99
CA GLU A 30 -8.78 -5.74 -9.68
C GLU A 30 -8.84 -5.45 -8.17
N SER A 31 -9.52 -6.29 -7.40
CA SER A 31 -9.57 -6.20 -5.93
C SER A 31 -8.18 -6.26 -5.31
N TYR A 32 -7.29 -7.09 -5.85
CA TYR A 32 -5.91 -7.18 -5.38
C TYR A 32 -5.11 -5.92 -5.74
N VAL A 33 -5.32 -5.37 -6.95
CA VAL A 33 -4.72 -4.08 -7.34
C VAL A 33 -5.16 -2.97 -6.38
N CYS A 34 -6.46 -2.88 -6.07
CA CYS A 34 -7.00 -1.92 -5.11
C CYS A 34 -6.39 -2.08 -3.71
N ARG A 35 -6.24 -3.31 -3.21
CA ARG A 35 -5.59 -3.58 -1.91
C ARG A 35 -4.15 -3.10 -1.90
N VAL A 36 -3.39 -3.38 -2.97
CA VAL A 36 -1.99 -2.93 -3.09
C VAL A 36 -1.91 -1.40 -3.23
N LEU A 37 -2.76 -0.77 -4.04
CA LEU A 37 -2.78 0.68 -4.22
C LEU A 37 -3.06 1.43 -2.91
N ARG A 38 -3.85 0.85 -2.00
CA ARG A 38 -4.10 1.41 -0.67
C ARG A 38 -2.82 1.65 0.12
N LEU A 39 -1.77 0.84 -0.11
CA LEU A 39 -0.46 1.02 0.54
C LEU A 39 0.20 2.38 0.24
N THR A 40 -0.26 3.10 -0.79
CA THR A 40 0.19 4.49 -1.04
C THR A 40 -0.36 5.51 -0.04
N LEU A 41 -1.33 5.11 0.79
CA LEU A 41 -1.92 5.91 1.87
C LEU A 41 -1.23 5.70 3.22
N LEU A 42 -0.21 4.84 3.28
CA LEU A 42 0.57 4.63 4.49
C LEU A 42 1.26 5.91 4.92
N ALA A 43 1.33 6.13 6.24
CA ALA A 43 2.11 7.21 6.80
C ALA A 43 3.58 7.09 6.39
N PRO A 44 4.29 8.21 6.10
CA PRO A 44 5.67 8.16 5.63
C PRO A 44 6.62 7.37 6.52
N ASP A 45 6.46 7.49 7.84
CA ASP A 45 7.23 6.78 8.86
C ASP A 45 6.97 5.26 8.87
N VAL A 46 5.75 4.83 8.53
CA VAL A 46 5.43 3.41 8.33
C VAL A 46 6.17 2.87 7.11
N VAL A 47 6.16 3.63 6.00
CA VAL A 47 6.86 3.26 4.77
C VAL A 47 8.36 3.15 5.02
N GLU A 48 8.95 4.11 5.73
CA GLU A 48 10.36 4.11 6.11
C GLU A 48 10.70 2.89 6.97
N ALA A 49 9.91 2.61 8.01
CA ALA A 49 10.11 1.43 8.85
C ALA A 49 10.08 0.12 8.04
N ILE A 50 9.18 0.00 7.06
CA ILE A 50 9.10 -1.18 6.17
C ILE A 50 10.33 -1.28 5.26
N LEU A 51 10.81 -0.16 4.71
CA LEU A 51 11.97 -0.14 3.82
C LEU A 51 13.27 -0.44 4.57
N ASP A 52 13.37 0.02 5.82
CA ASP A 52 14.54 -0.19 6.68
C ASP A 52 14.52 -1.57 7.37
N GLY A 53 13.45 -2.36 7.23
CA GLY A 53 13.30 -3.62 7.96
C GLY A 53 13.06 -3.44 9.47
N ARG A 54 12.63 -2.25 9.89
CA ARG A 54 12.35 -1.87 11.29
C ARG A 54 10.87 -2.01 11.67
N GLN A 55 10.03 -2.52 10.76
CA GLN A 55 8.64 -2.80 11.08
C GLN A 55 8.52 -3.91 12.14
N PRO A 56 7.48 -3.89 12.99
CA PRO A 56 7.22 -4.98 13.92
C PRO A 56 7.12 -6.33 13.19
N PRO A 57 7.57 -7.45 13.78
CA PRO A 57 7.52 -8.77 13.16
C PRO A 57 6.12 -9.21 12.75
N GLU A 58 5.09 -8.71 13.43
CA GLU A 58 3.69 -8.99 13.13
C GLU A 58 3.16 -8.20 11.93
N LEU A 59 3.84 -7.12 11.51
CA LEU A 59 3.44 -6.30 10.36
C LEU A 59 3.94 -6.92 9.05
N GLN A 60 3.30 -8.02 8.68
CA GLN A 60 3.57 -8.76 7.45
C GLN A 60 2.66 -8.28 6.29
N MET A 61 2.93 -8.79 5.08
CA MET A 61 2.23 -8.35 3.86
C MET A 61 0.72 -8.62 3.89
N ASP A 62 0.30 -9.74 4.47
CA ASP A 62 -1.11 -10.08 4.67
C ASP A 62 -1.82 -9.03 5.53
N VAL A 63 -1.20 -8.61 6.65
CA VAL A 63 -1.70 -7.55 7.53
C VAL A 63 -1.78 -6.21 6.79
N LEU A 64 -0.75 -5.86 6.01
CA LEU A 64 -0.72 -4.62 5.23
C LEU A 64 -1.80 -4.56 4.14
N LEU A 65 -2.25 -5.72 3.64
CA LEU A 65 -3.28 -5.82 2.61
C LEU A 65 -4.71 -5.83 3.18
N GLU A 66 -4.88 -5.90 4.51
CA GLU A 66 -6.17 -5.70 5.17
C GLU A 66 -6.54 -4.20 5.23
N PRO A 67 -7.83 -3.86 5.40
CA PRO A 67 -8.24 -2.47 5.59
C PRO A 67 -7.55 -1.81 6.79
N PHE A 68 -7.04 -0.60 6.58
CA PHE A 68 -6.44 0.25 7.62
C PHE A 68 -6.97 1.69 7.51
N PRO A 69 -6.96 2.47 8.61
CA PRO A 69 -7.44 3.85 8.64
C PRO A 69 -6.60 4.75 7.74
N VAL A 70 -7.21 5.75 7.12
CA VAL A 70 -6.48 6.74 6.32
C VAL A 70 -5.76 7.75 7.22
N GLU A 71 -6.22 7.93 8.46
CA GLU A 71 -5.61 8.83 9.43
C GLU A 71 -4.30 8.24 9.95
N TRP A 72 -3.18 8.91 9.66
CA TRP A 72 -1.84 8.42 10.01
C TRP A 72 -1.65 8.13 11.49
N GLU A 73 -2.25 8.92 12.39
CA GLU A 73 -2.16 8.67 13.82
C GLU A 73 -2.81 7.35 14.24
N ARG A 74 -3.93 6.99 13.59
CA ARG A 74 -4.58 5.69 13.78
C ARG A 74 -3.76 4.56 13.17
N GLN A 75 -3.14 4.78 12.01
CA GLN A 75 -2.22 3.80 11.41
C GLN A 75 -1.06 3.49 12.35
N ARG A 76 -0.40 4.51 12.90
CA ARG A 76 0.75 4.32 13.81
C ARG A 76 0.37 3.53 15.06
N ARG A 77 -0.83 3.78 15.63
CA ARG A 77 -1.36 2.98 16.74
C ARG A 77 -1.62 1.53 16.32
N GLN A 78 -2.30 1.32 15.20
CA GLN A 78 -2.61 -0.02 14.70
C GLN A 78 -1.35 -0.84 14.38
N PHE A 79 -0.36 -0.20 13.75
CA PHE A 79 0.92 -0.80 13.39
C PHE A 79 1.96 -0.75 14.51
N ARG A 80 1.58 -0.31 15.71
CA ARG A 80 2.43 -0.28 16.91
C ARG A 80 3.77 0.45 16.70
N LEU A 81 3.74 1.54 15.94
CA LEU A 81 4.90 2.40 15.67
C LEU A 81 5.04 3.57 16.66
N LEU A 82 4.08 3.75 17.57
CA LEU A 82 4.20 4.64 18.73
C LEU A 82 4.55 3.77 19.94
N SER A 83 5.81 3.82 20.35
CA SER A 83 6.28 3.34 21.65
C SER A 83 6.41 4.50 22.62
#